data_AF-A0A7R8ZW53-F1
#
_entry.id   AF-A0A7R8ZW53-F1
#
_cell.length_a   1.000
_cell.length_b   1.000
_cell.length_c   1.000
_cell.angle_alpha   90.00
_cell.angle_beta   90.00
_cell.angle_gamma   90.00
#
_symmetry.space_group_name_H-M   'P 1'
#
loop_
_entity.id
_entity.type
_entity.pdbx_description
1 polymer ?
#
loop_
_entity_poly.entity_id
_entity_poly.type
_entity_poly.pdbx_seq_one_letter_code
_entity_poly.pdbx_strand_id
1 'polypeptide(L)'
;MEVHLKNGVPVTEAAIKAKISNCNQTVKKALHVRATGNRPICLKDWMKAEIELKQGGREEPNPTLEPVSYGASAGFSATEKFIRILDRMFDALNSQSPYAKGFKAVIRKSNRHQWEEAFMDAEELLLQLQNGDKKFIHQTSRKTPIFGLVISMKSFRGIFERAYAKDVTVRAAKLELLGEMAALNDPAPFGVDQRFPETGYFVNLSKGVWLDSRTKLFGLLSSRNPGDRDMGAEATKSGPA
;
A
#
# COMPACT_ATOMS: atom_id res chain seq x y z
N MET A 1 -37.42 -16.07 2.96
CA MET A 1 -36.80 -14.78 3.35
C MET A 1 -36.00 -14.32 2.15
N GLU A 2 -36.54 -13.41 1.35
CA GLU A 2 -35.93 -12.98 0.08
C GLU A 2 -34.85 -11.92 0.34
N VAL A 3 -33.62 -12.20 -0.09
CA VAL A 3 -32.48 -11.30 0.12
C VAL A 3 -32.21 -10.57 -1.20
N HIS A 4 -32.62 -9.29 -1.27
CA HIS A 4 -32.34 -8.45 -2.43
C HIS A 4 -30.95 -7.82 -2.31
N LEU A 5 -30.10 -8.01 -3.33
CA LEU A 5 -28.86 -7.26 -3.48
C LEU A 5 -29.15 -5.87 -4.10
N LYS A 6 -28.24 -4.91 -3.91
CA LYS A 6 -28.35 -3.49 -4.30
C LYS A 6 -28.71 -3.20 -5.78
N ASN A 7 -28.76 -4.21 -6.64
CA ASN A 7 -29.00 -4.07 -8.08
C ASN A 7 -30.37 -4.60 -8.52
N GLY A 8 -31.29 -4.91 -7.59
CA GLY A 8 -32.66 -5.32 -7.91
C GLY A 8 -32.82 -6.70 -8.53
N VAL A 9 -31.72 -7.41 -8.82
CA VAL A 9 -31.77 -8.79 -9.35
C VAL A 9 -32.03 -9.77 -8.21
N PRO A 10 -33.14 -10.53 -8.22
CA PRO A 10 -33.40 -11.53 -7.19
C PRO A 10 -32.38 -12.66 -7.30
N VAL A 11 -31.62 -12.90 -6.23
CA VAL A 11 -30.69 -14.03 -6.17
C VAL A 11 -31.41 -15.19 -5.51
N THR A 12 -31.62 -16.27 -6.27
CA THR A 12 -32.26 -17.47 -5.75
C THR A 12 -31.35 -18.16 -4.74
N GLU A 13 -31.95 -18.79 -3.72
CA GLU A 13 -31.23 -19.56 -2.71
C GLU A 13 -30.33 -20.64 -3.33
N ALA A 14 -30.76 -21.20 -4.47
CA ALA A 14 -29.98 -22.14 -5.27
C ALA A 14 -28.66 -21.54 -5.79
N ALA A 15 -28.68 -20.28 -6.26
CA ALA A 15 -27.48 -19.60 -6.75
C ALA A 15 -26.48 -19.29 -5.61
N ILE A 16 -26.98 -18.98 -4.41
CA ILE A 16 -26.15 -18.80 -3.21
C ILE A 16 -25.50 -20.12 -2.81
N LYS A 17 -26.29 -21.21 -2.73
CA LYS A 17 -25.78 -22.55 -2.42
C LYS A 17 -24.74 -23.03 -3.44
N ALA A 18 -24.95 -22.75 -4.74
CA ALA A 18 -24.00 -23.07 -5.79
C ALA A 18 -22.67 -22.30 -5.65
N LYS A 19 -22.72 -21.00 -5.33
CA LYS A 19 -21.51 -20.19 -5.09
C LYS A 19 -20.73 -20.67 -3.86
N ILE A 20 -21.42 -21.01 -2.77
CA ILE A 20 -20.78 -21.55 -1.56
C ILE A 20 -20.12 -22.90 -1.85
N SER A 21 -20.79 -23.78 -2.59
CA SER A 21 -20.23 -25.07 -3.01
C SER A 21 -18.96 -24.91 -3.85
N ASN A 22 -18.96 -23.99 -4.81
CA ASN A 22 -17.80 -23.74 -5.67
C ASN A 22 -16.61 -23.10 -4.92
N CYS A 23 -16.89 -22.22 -3.96
CA CYS A 23 -15.87 -21.65 -3.07
C CYS A 23 -15.21 -22.75 -2.22
N ASN A 24 -16.00 -23.67 -1.65
CA ASN A 24 -15.50 -24.80 -0.88
C ASN A 24 -14.64 -25.76 -1.71
N GLN A 25 -14.96 -25.98 -2.99
CA GLN A 25 -14.12 -26.78 -3.89
C GLN A 25 -12.79 -26.08 -4.22
N THR A 26 -12.82 -24.76 -4.39
CA THR A 26 -11.61 -23.96 -4.67
C THR A 26 -10.67 -23.94 -3.47
N VAL A 27 -11.20 -23.78 -2.25
CA VAL A 27 -10.44 -23.86 -1.00
C VAL A 27 -9.88 -25.26 -0.77
N LYS A 28 -10.64 -26.33 -1.06
CA LYS A 28 -10.14 -27.71 -0.99
C LYS A 28 -8.99 -27.97 -1.97
N LYS A 29 -9.06 -27.47 -3.20
CA LYS A 29 -7.97 -27.57 -4.18
C LYS A 29 -6.72 -26.78 -3.72
N ALA A 30 -6.90 -25.58 -3.17
CA ALA A 30 -5.81 -24.77 -2.65
C ALA A 30 -5.12 -25.40 -1.42
N LEU A 31 -5.88 -26.12 -0.58
CA LEU A 31 -5.34 -26.87 0.56
C LEU A 31 -4.62 -28.15 0.12
N HIS A 32 -5.07 -28.81 -0.95
CA HIS A 32 -4.42 -30.02 -1.47
C HIS A 32 -3.04 -29.73 -2.11
N VAL A 33 -2.86 -28.56 -2.72
CA VAL A 33 -1.58 -28.12 -3.32
C VAL A 33 -0.51 -27.80 -2.25
N ARG A 34 -0.89 -27.65 -0.98
CA ARG A 34 0.03 -27.24 0.11
C ARG A 34 0.38 -28.34 1.11
N ALA A 35 -0.06 -29.58 0.90
CA ALA A 35 0.08 -30.67 1.86
C ALA A 35 0.93 -31.84 1.31
N THR A 36 2.23 -31.63 1.10
CA THR A 36 3.22 -32.69 1.28
C THR A 36 3.63 -32.70 2.75
N GLY A 37 2.79 -33.31 3.59
CA GLY A 37 2.96 -33.32 5.04
C GLY A 37 1.75 -33.93 5.72
N ASN A 38 1.91 -35.17 6.16
CA ASN A 38 0.87 -36.16 6.42
C ASN A 38 0.00 -35.85 7.67
N ARG A 39 -1.18 -35.23 7.47
CA ARG A 39 -2.53 -35.57 8.00
C ARG A 39 -3.45 -34.32 7.96
N PRO A 40 -4.69 -34.42 7.45
CA PRO A 40 -5.62 -33.30 7.47
C PRO A 40 -6.11 -33.03 8.90
N ILE A 41 -5.81 -31.84 9.43
CA ILE A 41 -6.36 -31.36 10.70
C ILE A 41 -7.85 -31.11 10.49
N CYS A 42 -8.70 -31.79 11.27
CA CYS A 42 -10.14 -31.59 11.22
C CYS A 42 -10.48 -30.18 11.73
N LEU A 43 -11.41 -29.48 11.07
CA LEU A 43 -11.87 -28.15 11.48
C LEU A 43 -12.36 -28.13 12.94
N LYS A 44 -12.89 -29.25 13.44
CA LYS A 44 -13.29 -29.40 14.85
C LYS A 44 -12.10 -29.39 15.80
N ASP A 45 -10.97 -29.98 15.40
CA ASP A 45 -9.74 -30.00 16.21
C ASP A 45 -9.10 -28.61 16.25
N TRP A 46 -9.17 -27.87 15.13
CA TRP A 46 -8.70 -26.48 15.07
C TRP A 46 -9.55 -25.54 15.94
N MET A 47 -10.88 -25.63 15.85
CA MET A 47 -11.77 -24.82 16.68
C MET A 47 -11.68 -25.17 18.18
N LYS A 48 -11.45 -26.45 18.50
CA LYS A 48 -11.24 -26.89 19.89
C LYS A 48 -9.93 -26.32 20.46
N ALA A 49 -8.84 -26.34 19.69
CA ALA A 49 -7.56 -25.75 20.09
C ALA A 49 -7.66 -24.22 20.30
N GLU A 50 -8.44 -23.52 19.49
CA GLU A 50 -8.66 -22.07 19.62
C GLU A 50 -9.51 -21.71 20.85
N ILE A 51 -10.48 -22.54 21.21
CA ILE A 51 -11.30 -22.35 22.42
C ILE A 51 -10.47 -22.68 23.68
N GLU A 52 -9.67 -23.74 23.65
CA GLU A 52 -8.74 -24.10 24.74
C GLU A 52 -7.69 -23.01 24.97
N LEU A 53 -7.17 -22.37 23.90
CA LEU A 53 -6.28 -21.20 23.98
C LEU A 53 -6.93 -19.96 24.60
N LYS A 54 -8.26 -19.84 24.52
CA LYS A 54 -9.01 -18.70 25.07
C LYS A 54 -9.55 -18.94 26.48
N GLN A 55 -9.68 -20.21 26.89
CA GLN A 55 -10.20 -20.60 28.21
C GLN A 55 -9.10 -21.01 29.20
N GLY A 56 -7.90 -21.34 28.73
CA GLY A 56 -6.71 -21.44 29.58
C GLY A 56 -6.24 -20.05 30.00
N GLY A 57 -6.60 -19.62 31.21
CA GLY A 57 -6.00 -18.45 31.85
C GLY A 57 -4.48 -18.55 31.81
N ARG A 58 -3.82 -17.57 31.18
CA ARG A 58 -2.39 -17.37 31.38
C ARG A 58 -2.17 -17.02 32.84
N GLU A 59 -1.73 -17.99 33.64
CA GLU A 59 -0.73 -17.66 34.64
C GLU A 59 0.47 -17.14 33.87
N GLU A 60 0.72 -15.82 33.94
CA GLU A 60 1.95 -15.26 33.44
C GLU A 60 3.10 -15.92 34.20
N PRO A 61 4.05 -16.58 33.51
CA PRO A 61 5.29 -16.96 34.17
C PRO A 61 5.98 -15.66 34.56
N ASN A 62 5.97 -15.33 35.86
CA ASN A 62 6.74 -14.24 36.44
C ASN A 62 8.21 -14.44 36.04
N PRO A 63 8.72 -13.68 35.07
CA PRO A 63 10.11 -13.76 34.76
C PRO A 63 10.72 -12.64 35.60
N THR A 64 11.32 -12.99 36.72
CA THR A 64 12.36 -12.16 37.34
C THR A 64 13.50 -12.08 36.33
N LEU A 65 13.29 -11.30 35.28
CA LEU A 65 14.33 -10.87 34.36
C LEU A 65 15.14 -9.89 35.17
N GLU A 66 16.23 -10.40 35.72
CA GLU A 66 17.44 -9.60 35.92
C GLU A 66 17.53 -8.65 34.71
N PRO A 67 17.50 -7.31 34.91
CA PRO A 67 17.58 -6.38 33.81
C PRO A 67 18.86 -6.70 33.04
N VAL A 68 18.71 -7.16 31.79
CA VAL A 68 19.86 -7.34 30.90
C VAL A 68 20.45 -5.95 30.71
N SER A 69 21.49 -5.68 31.49
CA SER A 69 22.29 -4.48 31.42
C SER A 69 23.01 -4.51 30.08
N TYR A 70 22.38 -3.92 29.06
CA TYR A 70 23.07 -3.56 27.84
C TYR A 70 24.04 -2.45 28.21
N GLY A 71 25.29 -2.85 28.50
CA GLY A 71 26.39 -1.91 28.69
C GLY A 71 26.37 -0.86 27.58
N ALA A 72 26.52 0.40 27.98
CA ALA A 72 26.42 1.57 27.12
C ALA A 72 27.17 1.37 25.81
N SER A 73 26.42 1.12 24.74
CA SER A 73 26.93 0.55 23.53
C SER A 73 26.82 1.60 22.43
N ALA A 74 27.96 2.22 22.16
CA ALA A 74 28.12 3.36 21.25
C ALA A 74 27.59 3.12 19.81
N GLY A 75 27.26 1.88 19.43
CA GLY A 75 26.72 1.52 18.11
C GLY A 75 25.19 1.42 17.99
N PHE A 76 24.44 1.31 19.10
CA PHE A 76 22.97 1.17 19.01
C PHE A 76 22.30 2.48 18.62
N SER A 77 22.84 3.62 19.03
CA SER A 77 22.26 4.93 18.75
C SER A 77 22.23 5.24 17.25
N ALA A 78 23.30 4.92 16.50
CA ALA A 78 23.35 5.15 15.06
C ALA A 78 22.38 4.24 14.29
N THR A 79 22.32 2.96 14.69
CA THR A 79 21.41 1.97 14.08
C THR A 79 19.95 2.32 14.36
N GLU A 80 19.64 2.70 15.60
CA GLU A 80 18.32 3.16 15.99
C GLU A 80 17.90 4.40 15.20
N LYS A 81 18.79 5.39 15.08
CA LYS A 81 18.52 6.61 14.29
C LYS A 81 18.25 6.26 12.82
N PHE A 82 19.04 5.36 12.24
CA PHE A 82 18.84 4.87 10.88
C PHE A 82 17.46 4.23 10.70
N ILE A 83 17.09 3.30 11.58
CA ILE A 83 15.79 2.62 11.53
C ILE A 83 14.64 3.63 11.67
N ARG A 84 14.74 4.58 12.62
CA ARG A 84 13.71 5.60 12.84
C ARG A 84 13.50 6.51 11.63
N ILE A 85 14.56 6.92 10.93
CA ILE A 85 14.45 7.75 9.73
C ILE A 85 13.75 6.97 8.62
N LEU A 86 14.14 5.71 8.38
CA LEU A 86 13.50 4.89 7.35
C LEU A 86 12.04 4.57 7.68
N ASP A 87 11.73 4.26 8.94
CA ASP A 87 10.36 3.98 9.40
C ASP A 87 9.44 5.18 9.15
N ARG A 88 9.89 6.40 9.49
CA ARG A 88 9.14 7.63 9.22
C ARG A 88 8.92 7.87 7.73
N MET A 89 9.93 7.64 6.90
CA MET A 89 9.81 7.74 5.45
C MET A 89 8.78 6.73 4.91
N PHE A 90 8.83 5.46 5.35
CA PHE A 90 7.86 4.45 4.91
C PHE A 90 6.45 4.75 5.40
N ASP A 91 6.30 5.22 6.64
CA ASP A 91 5.02 5.65 7.19
C ASP A 91 4.40 6.79 6.38
N ALA A 92 5.21 7.79 5.98
CA ALA A 92 4.78 8.88 5.14
C ALA A 92 4.37 8.40 3.73
N LEU A 93 5.13 7.49 3.12
CA LEU A 93 4.80 6.91 1.81
C LEU A 93 3.57 6.00 1.85
N ASN A 94 3.27 5.39 3.00
CA ASN A 94 2.15 4.46 3.19
C ASN A 94 1.01 5.06 4.04
N SER A 95 0.94 6.38 4.13
CA SER A 95 -0.11 7.05 4.90
C SER A 95 -1.48 6.81 4.24
N GLN A 96 -2.42 6.22 4.99
CA GLN A 96 -3.77 5.94 4.48
C GLN A 96 -4.88 6.28 5.47
N SER A 97 -4.56 6.48 6.75
CA SER A 97 -5.57 6.56 7.80
C SER A 97 -5.95 8.01 8.12
N PRO A 98 -7.22 8.42 7.93
CA PRO A 98 -7.68 9.77 8.26
C PRO A 98 -7.59 10.12 9.75
N TYR A 99 -7.52 9.10 10.61
CA TYR A 99 -7.46 9.24 12.06
C TYR A 99 -6.04 9.05 12.62
N ALA A 100 -5.09 8.62 11.78
CA ALA A 100 -3.71 8.53 12.20
C ALA A 100 -3.12 9.93 12.40
N LYS A 101 -2.16 10.02 13.34
CA LYS A 101 -1.41 11.24 13.66
C LYS A 101 0.04 11.10 13.19
N GLY A 102 0.72 12.23 13.00
CA GLY A 102 2.11 12.28 12.57
C GLY A 102 2.31 11.72 11.16
N PHE A 103 3.40 10.97 10.94
CA PHE A 103 3.80 10.47 9.62
C PHE A 103 2.83 9.47 8.98
N LYS A 104 2.00 8.78 9.78
CA LYS A 104 0.96 7.87 9.28
C LYS A 104 -0.33 8.59 8.86
N ALA A 105 -0.46 9.88 9.21
CA ALA A 105 -1.63 10.67 8.88
C ALA A 105 -1.74 10.90 7.37
N VAL A 106 -2.97 10.91 6.84
CA VAL A 106 -3.22 11.22 5.42
C VAL A 106 -2.50 12.50 5.02
N ILE A 107 -1.82 12.44 3.88
CA ILE A 107 -1.04 13.54 3.30
C ILE A 107 -1.95 14.69 2.88
N ARG A 108 -1.65 15.90 3.36
CA ARG A 108 -2.40 17.14 3.15
C ARG A 108 -1.44 18.33 3.01
N LYS A 109 -1.92 19.44 2.43
CA LYS A 109 -1.19 20.74 2.45
C LYS A 109 -0.77 21.14 3.87
N SER A 110 -1.63 20.92 4.87
CA SER A 110 -1.39 21.34 6.26
C SER A 110 -0.27 20.57 6.98
N ASN A 111 -0.04 19.29 6.64
CA ASN A 111 1.00 18.47 7.24
C ASN A 111 2.21 18.27 6.32
N ARG A 112 2.33 19.09 5.25
CA ARG A 112 3.44 19.07 4.29
C ARG A 112 4.81 19.02 4.96
N HIS A 113 5.03 19.96 5.89
CA HIS A 113 6.29 20.08 6.62
C HIS A 113 6.75 18.76 7.25
N GLN A 114 5.82 17.94 7.77
CA GLN A 114 6.17 16.71 8.49
C GLN A 114 6.76 15.67 7.55
N TRP A 115 6.05 15.29 6.50
CA TRP A 115 6.55 14.26 5.59
C TRP A 115 7.69 14.78 4.70
N GLU A 116 7.74 16.08 4.42
CA GLU A 116 8.82 16.67 3.63
C GLU A 116 10.15 16.64 4.40
N GLU A 117 10.13 16.95 5.69
CA GLU A 117 11.27 16.79 6.60
C GLU A 117 11.74 15.34 6.66
N ALA A 118 10.81 14.38 6.84
CA ALA A 118 11.15 12.95 6.85
C ALA A 118 11.81 12.49 5.54
N PHE A 119 11.39 13.03 4.39
CA PHE A 119 12.01 12.71 3.10
C PHE A 119 13.38 13.34 2.94
N MET A 120 13.59 14.56 3.43
CA MET A 120 14.90 15.20 3.40
C MET A 120 15.90 14.46 4.27
N ASP A 121 15.51 14.11 5.50
CA ASP A 121 16.32 13.31 6.42
C ASP A 121 16.71 11.96 5.80
N ALA A 122 15.73 11.28 5.17
CA ALA A 122 15.97 10.01 4.52
C ALA A 122 16.85 10.13 3.28
N GLU A 123 16.66 11.16 2.44
CA GLU A 123 17.50 11.39 1.25
C GLU A 123 18.95 11.65 1.66
N GLU A 124 19.19 12.53 2.63
CA GLU A 124 20.53 12.82 3.14
C GLU A 124 21.20 11.56 3.68
N LEU A 125 20.49 10.82 4.56
CA LEU A 125 20.98 9.57 5.13
C LEU A 125 21.36 8.56 4.04
N LEU A 126 20.46 8.30 3.08
CA LEU A 126 20.65 7.32 2.02
C LEU A 126 21.83 7.67 1.11
N LEU A 127 22.06 8.96 0.83
CA LEU A 127 23.20 9.42 0.03
C LEU A 127 24.52 9.36 0.79
N GLN A 128 24.49 9.53 2.12
CA GLN A 128 25.68 9.45 2.97
C GLN A 128 26.06 8.02 3.38
N LEU A 129 25.22 7.01 3.11
CA LEU A 129 25.55 5.61 3.42
C LEU A 129 26.84 5.16 2.73
N GLN A 130 27.77 4.62 3.52
CA GLN A 130 29.05 4.09 3.05
C GLN A 130 29.15 2.58 3.30
N ASN A 131 29.92 1.89 2.47
CA ASN A 131 30.30 0.49 2.69
C ASN A 131 31.52 0.41 3.64
N GLY A 132 31.97 -0.82 3.95
CA GLY A 132 33.17 -1.05 4.77
C GLY A 132 34.45 -0.40 4.22
N ASP A 133 34.51 -0.15 2.91
CA ASP A 133 35.64 0.51 2.23
C ASP A 133 35.50 2.04 2.20
N LYS A 134 34.56 2.62 2.96
CA LYS A 134 34.24 4.06 2.98
C LYS A 134 33.77 4.63 1.64
N LYS A 135 33.35 3.78 0.70
CA LYS A 135 32.72 4.21 -0.56
C LYS A 135 31.23 4.41 -0.36
N PHE A 136 30.69 5.52 -0.86
CA PHE A 136 29.25 5.77 -0.80
C PHE A 136 28.48 4.73 -1.61
N ILE A 137 27.43 4.15 -1.03
CA ILE A 137 26.67 3.04 -1.65
C ILE A 137 26.08 3.46 -3.01
N HIS A 138 25.64 4.71 -3.15
CA HIS A 138 25.10 5.24 -4.41
C HIS A 138 26.13 5.29 -5.56
N GLN A 139 27.43 5.16 -5.26
CA GLN A 139 28.52 5.10 -6.24
C GLN A 139 28.96 3.65 -6.55
N THR A 140 28.40 2.66 -5.85
CA THR A 140 28.76 1.24 -6.02
C THR A 140 27.77 0.52 -6.95
N SER A 141 28.05 -0.75 -7.27
CA SER A 141 27.09 -1.62 -7.97
C SER A 141 25.79 -1.87 -7.18
N ARG A 142 25.76 -1.58 -5.87
CA ARG A 142 24.57 -1.71 -4.99
C ARG A 142 23.75 -0.43 -4.88
N LYS A 143 23.91 0.51 -5.81
CA LYS A 143 23.20 1.81 -5.83
C LYS A 143 21.70 1.74 -6.13
N THR A 144 21.23 0.68 -6.78
CA THR A 144 19.84 0.53 -7.24
C THR A 144 18.78 0.77 -6.15
N PRO A 145 18.83 0.13 -4.97
CA PRO A 145 17.85 0.38 -3.91
C PRO A 145 17.87 1.85 -3.42
N ILE A 146 19.04 2.46 -3.32
CA ILE A 146 19.19 3.86 -2.91
C ILE A 146 18.48 4.78 -3.90
N PHE A 147 18.76 4.62 -5.20
CA PHE A 147 18.08 5.42 -6.22
C PHE A 147 16.58 5.15 -6.28
N GLY A 148 16.16 3.89 -6.12
CA GLY A 148 14.73 3.55 -6.07
C GLY A 148 13.98 4.32 -4.98
N LEU A 149 14.55 4.41 -3.78
CA LEU A 149 13.95 5.17 -2.67
C LEU A 149 13.98 6.69 -2.93
N VAL A 150 15.11 7.23 -3.35
CA VAL A 150 15.25 8.69 -3.63
C VAL A 150 14.32 9.13 -4.76
N ILE A 151 14.25 8.36 -5.85
CA ILE A 151 13.34 8.63 -6.97
C ILE A 151 11.89 8.55 -6.50
N SER A 152 11.53 7.59 -5.63
CA SER A 152 10.17 7.49 -5.08
C SER A 152 9.78 8.74 -4.30
N MET A 153 10.65 9.22 -3.41
CA MET A 153 10.41 10.45 -2.62
C MET A 153 10.28 11.69 -3.50
N LYS A 154 11.17 11.86 -4.49
CA LYS A 154 11.10 12.99 -5.44
C LYS A 154 9.87 12.94 -6.33
N SER A 155 9.52 11.76 -6.82
CA SER A 155 8.32 11.54 -7.62
C SER A 155 7.06 11.85 -6.82
N PHE A 156 7.01 11.39 -5.57
CA PHE A 156 5.92 11.70 -4.64
C PHE A 156 5.77 13.20 -4.44
N ARG A 157 6.87 13.92 -4.14
CA ARG A 157 6.84 15.39 -3.99
C ARG A 157 6.32 16.06 -5.25
N GLY A 158 6.79 15.65 -6.43
CA GLY A 158 6.31 16.19 -7.70
C GLY A 158 4.82 15.94 -7.97
N ILE A 159 4.31 14.74 -7.64
CA ILE A 159 2.88 14.42 -7.75
C ILE A 159 2.07 15.28 -6.77
N PHE A 160 2.54 15.40 -5.53
CA PHE A 160 1.91 16.22 -4.50
C PHE A 160 1.81 17.68 -4.97
N GLU A 161 2.91 18.30 -5.41
CA GLU A 161 2.90 19.67 -5.91
C GLU A 161 1.93 19.83 -7.07
N ARG A 162 1.91 18.93 -8.05
CA ARG A 162 0.98 19.02 -9.18
C ARG A 162 -0.49 18.89 -8.76
N ALA A 163 -0.76 17.98 -7.83
CA ALA A 163 -2.11 17.77 -7.31
C ALA A 163 -2.64 18.98 -6.53
N TYR A 164 -1.75 19.77 -5.92
CA TYR A 164 -2.10 20.87 -5.03
C TYR A 164 -1.82 22.27 -5.58
N ALA A 165 -0.97 22.42 -6.60
CA ALA A 165 -0.76 23.64 -7.38
C ALA A 165 -1.95 23.93 -8.29
N LYS A 166 -2.63 22.86 -8.73
CA LYS A 166 -3.97 22.95 -9.30
C LYS A 166 -4.97 23.00 -8.14
N ASP A 167 -5.27 24.19 -7.60
CA ASP A 167 -6.57 24.45 -6.92
C ASP A 167 -7.74 24.43 -7.94
N VAL A 168 -7.60 23.64 -9.01
CA VAL A 168 -8.66 23.23 -9.92
C VAL A 168 -9.28 22.01 -9.27
N THR A 169 -10.54 22.15 -8.84
CA THR A 169 -11.44 21.09 -8.36
C THR A 169 -10.83 19.70 -8.48
N VAL A 170 -10.43 19.09 -7.36
CA VAL A 170 -9.71 17.80 -7.21
C VAL A 170 -10.08 16.74 -8.25
N ARG A 171 -11.34 16.74 -8.73
CA ARG A 171 -11.87 15.92 -9.81
C ARG A 171 -11.18 16.10 -11.18
N ALA A 172 -10.85 17.33 -11.59
CA ALA A 172 -10.20 17.62 -12.88
C ALA A 172 -8.73 17.20 -12.87
N ALA A 173 -7.97 17.55 -11.82
CA ALA A 173 -6.59 17.11 -11.65
C ALA A 173 -6.49 15.57 -11.56
N LYS A 174 -7.45 14.94 -10.89
CA LYS A 174 -7.59 13.47 -10.81
C LYS A 174 -7.87 12.83 -12.16
N LEU A 175 -8.74 13.42 -12.98
CA LEU A 175 -9.04 12.93 -14.34
C LEU A 175 -7.83 13.08 -15.28
N GLU A 176 -7.09 14.19 -15.20
CA GLU A 176 -5.87 14.38 -15.98
C GLU A 176 -4.75 13.41 -15.57
N LEU A 177 -4.51 13.24 -14.26
CA LEU A 177 -3.53 12.27 -13.76
C LEU A 177 -3.87 10.84 -14.18
N LEU A 178 -5.16 10.47 -14.15
CA LEU A 178 -5.61 9.17 -14.63
C LEU A 178 -5.42 9.03 -16.15
N GLY A 179 -5.62 10.11 -16.92
CA GLY A 179 -5.35 10.15 -18.36
C GLY A 179 -3.86 10.01 -18.69
N GLU A 180 -2.98 10.74 -17.99
CA GLU A 180 -1.52 10.64 -18.15
C GLU A 180 -1.01 9.25 -17.77
N MET A 181 -1.53 8.66 -16.68
CA MET A 181 -1.20 7.30 -16.27
C MET A 181 -1.71 6.23 -17.25
N ALA A 182 -2.84 6.48 -17.91
CA ALA A 182 -3.35 5.62 -18.97
C ALA A 182 -2.50 5.72 -20.24
N ALA A 183 -2.05 6.93 -20.62
CA ALA A 183 -1.17 7.15 -21.76
C ALA A 183 0.23 6.53 -21.57
N LEU A 184 0.75 6.50 -20.34
CA LEU A 184 1.98 5.78 -19.99
C LEU A 184 1.85 4.25 -20.06
N ASN A 185 0.62 3.73 -20.15
CA ASN A 185 0.32 2.32 -20.34
C ASN A 185 0.05 1.97 -21.81
N ASP A 186 0.03 2.94 -22.71
CA ASP A 186 -0.02 2.64 -24.13
C ASP A 186 1.28 1.89 -24.45
N PRO A 187 1.22 0.62 -24.88
CA PRO A 187 2.43 -0.11 -25.21
C PRO A 187 3.09 0.69 -26.32
N ALA A 188 4.22 1.33 -26.00
CA ALA A 188 5.00 2.05 -26.98
C ALA A 188 5.14 1.16 -28.23
N PRO A 189 5.00 1.73 -29.44
CA PRO A 189 4.96 0.97 -30.68
C PRO A 189 6.36 0.45 -31.02
N PHE A 190 6.90 -0.41 -30.16
CA PHE A 190 8.12 -1.14 -30.39
C PHE A 190 7.73 -2.36 -31.21
N GLY A 191 7.82 -2.21 -32.52
CA GLY A 191 7.91 -3.33 -33.44
C GLY A 191 9.02 -4.27 -32.99
N VAL A 192 8.83 -5.56 -33.24
CA VAL A 192 9.58 -6.71 -32.70
C VAL A 192 11.10 -6.67 -32.98
N ASP A 193 11.61 -5.69 -33.73
CA ASP A 193 12.99 -5.62 -34.25
C ASP A 193 13.86 -4.43 -33.78
N GLN A 194 13.41 -3.56 -32.85
CA GLN A 194 14.28 -2.49 -32.34
C GLN A 194 15.16 -2.94 -31.17
N ARG A 195 16.49 -2.91 -31.38
CA ARG A 195 17.49 -3.11 -30.30
C ARG A 195 17.36 -2.02 -29.25
N PHE A 196 17.41 -2.43 -27.98
CA PHE A 196 17.40 -1.55 -26.82
C PHE A 196 18.60 -0.57 -26.84
N PRO A 197 18.41 0.71 -26.49
CA PRO A 197 19.52 1.65 -26.37
C PRO A 197 20.41 1.30 -25.16
N GLU A 198 21.73 1.29 -25.36
CA GLU A 198 22.73 0.83 -24.37
C GLU A 198 22.81 1.68 -23.09
N THR A 199 22.12 2.81 -23.02
CA THR A 199 22.24 3.80 -21.93
C THR A 199 20.93 4.19 -21.26
N GLY A 200 19.80 3.55 -21.61
CA GLY A 200 18.49 3.84 -21.02
C GLY A 200 18.12 2.87 -19.89
N TYR A 201 17.89 3.39 -18.68
CA TYR A 201 17.24 2.61 -17.62
C TYR A 201 15.71 2.67 -17.78
N PHE A 202 15.09 1.55 -18.11
CA PHE A 202 13.63 1.41 -18.14
C PHE A 202 13.12 0.69 -16.90
N VAL A 203 12.15 1.28 -16.22
CA VAL A 203 11.44 0.62 -15.11
C VAL A 203 10.26 -0.15 -15.71
N ASN A 204 10.34 -1.47 -15.70
CA ASN A 204 9.22 -2.31 -16.10
C ASN A 204 8.15 -2.29 -15.00
N LEU A 205 7.12 -1.47 -15.18
CA LEU A 205 6.01 -1.28 -14.24
C LEU A 205 4.99 -2.44 -14.24
N SER A 206 5.12 -3.43 -15.13
CA SER A 206 4.19 -4.56 -15.24
C SER A 206 4.62 -5.81 -14.46
N LYS A 207 5.73 -5.77 -13.71
CA LYS A 207 6.24 -6.90 -12.92
C LYS A 207 6.49 -6.54 -11.45
N GLY A 208 6.10 -7.44 -10.53
CA GLY A 208 6.50 -7.42 -9.12
C GLY A 208 5.74 -6.42 -8.23
N VAL A 209 6.39 -6.00 -7.12
CA VAL A 209 5.84 -5.16 -6.04
C VAL A 209 5.21 -3.85 -6.56
N TRP A 210 5.73 -3.31 -7.67
CA TRP A 210 5.25 -2.08 -8.30
C TRP A 210 3.85 -2.21 -8.93
N LEU A 211 3.48 -3.41 -9.40
CA LEU A 211 2.14 -3.65 -9.96
C LEU A 211 1.07 -3.59 -8.87
N ASP A 212 1.38 -4.08 -7.67
CA ASP A 212 0.47 -4.08 -6.52
C ASP A 212 0.26 -2.65 -5.99
N SER A 213 1.35 -1.89 -5.80
CA SER A 213 1.27 -0.47 -5.43
C SER A 213 0.55 0.38 -6.47
N ARG A 214 0.73 0.11 -7.77
CA ARG A 214 0.01 0.77 -8.87
C ARG A 214 -1.47 0.45 -8.85
N THR A 215 -1.83 -0.81 -8.68
CA THR A 215 -3.24 -1.25 -8.65
C THR A 215 -3.96 -0.67 -7.44
N LYS A 216 -3.28 -0.58 -6.29
CA LYS A 216 -3.80 0.07 -5.07
C LYS A 216 -3.96 1.57 -5.24
N LEU A 217 -3.00 2.25 -5.87
CA LEU A 217 -3.10 3.69 -6.17
C LEU A 217 -4.27 3.98 -7.13
N PHE A 218 -4.42 3.15 -8.18
CA PHE A 218 -5.53 3.26 -9.11
C PHE A 218 -6.89 2.99 -8.43
N GLY A 219 -6.95 2.03 -7.49
CA GLY A 219 -8.14 1.75 -6.69
C GLY A 219 -8.50 2.89 -5.73
N LEU A 220 -7.50 3.47 -5.04
CA LEU A 220 -7.69 4.64 -4.17
C LEU A 220 -8.20 5.85 -4.95
N LEU A 221 -7.62 6.08 -6.15
CA LEU A 221 -8.10 7.10 -7.07
C LEU A 221 -9.45 6.72 -7.70
N SER A 222 -9.83 5.47 -7.86
CA SER A 222 -11.13 5.13 -8.48
C SER A 222 -12.31 5.16 -7.50
N SER A 223 -12.07 5.20 -6.19
CA SER A 223 -13.14 5.24 -5.19
C SER A 223 -13.83 6.62 -5.11
N ARG A 224 -15.18 6.62 -5.12
CA ARG A 224 -16.02 7.81 -4.88
C ARG A 224 -16.08 8.09 -3.38
N ASN A 225 -16.01 9.36 -2.99
CA ASN A 225 -16.29 9.75 -1.61
C ASN A 225 -17.79 9.58 -1.33
N PRO A 226 -18.18 8.97 -0.20
CA PRO A 226 -19.59 8.75 0.15
C PRO A 226 -20.40 10.03 0.43
N GLY A 227 -19.76 11.21 0.38
CA GLY A 227 -20.39 12.52 0.53
C GLY A 227 -20.86 13.18 -0.77
N ASP A 228 -20.49 12.67 -1.94
CA ASP A 228 -20.97 13.20 -3.23
C ASP A 228 -22.37 12.66 -3.53
N ARG A 229 -23.41 13.21 -2.87
CA ARG A 229 -24.80 13.07 -3.33
C ARG A 229 -25.10 14.16 -4.36
N ASP A 230 -25.65 13.75 -5.49
CA ASP A 230 -26.07 14.60 -6.60
C ASP A 230 -27.08 15.66 -6.14
N MET A 231 -26.63 16.92 -6.01
CA MET A 231 -27.51 18.10 -5.88
C MET A 231 -27.98 18.53 -7.26
N GLY A 232 -28.86 17.74 -7.88
CA GLY A 232 -29.31 18.00 -9.24
C GLY A 232 -30.68 17.39 -9.56
N ALA A 233 -31.71 17.74 -8.78
CA ALA A 233 -33.10 17.53 -9.19
C ALA A 233 -34.05 18.43 -8.35
N GLU A 234 -34.07 19.73 -8.63
CA GLU A 234 -35.22 20.57 -8.27
C GLU A 234 -35.66 21.33 -9.52
N ALA A 235 -36.56 20.69 -10.27
CA ALA A 235 -37.18 21.25 -11.46
C ALA A 235 -38.34 22.15 -11.04
N THR A 236 -38.18 23.42 -11.38
CA THR A 236 -39.19 24.47 -11.47
C THR A 236 -40.53 23.96 -11.99
N LYS A 237 -41.60 24.12 -11.20
CA LYS A 237 -42.98 24.18 -11.70
C LYS A 237 -43.56 25.56 -11.39
N SER A 238 -43.54 26.44 -12.39
CA SER A 238 -44.25 27.71 -12.38
C SER A 238 -45.14 27.83 -13.61
N GLY A 239 -46.45 27.78 -13.37
CA GLY A 239 -47.51 28.44 -14.15
C GLY A 239 -48.16 27.67 -15.31
N PRO A 240 -49.32 28.14 -15.84
CA PRO A 240 -50.05 29.37 -15.47
C PRO A 240 -51.54 29.15 -15.08
N ALA A 241 -52.15 30.29 -14.70
CA ALA A 241 -53.54 30.51 -14.32
C ALA A 241 -54.56 30.30 -15.45
#